data_AF-A0A8S3BSA9-F1
#
_entry.id   AF-A0A8S3BSA9-F1
#
_cell.length_a   1.000
_cell.length_b   1.000
_cell.length_c   1.000
_cell.angle_alpha   90.00
_cell.angle_beta   90.00
_cell.angle_gamma   90.00
#
_symmetry.space_group_name_H-M   'P 1'
#
loop_
_entity.id
_entity.type
_entity.pdbx_description
1 polymer ?
#
loop_
_entity_poly.entity_id
_entity_poly.type
_entity_poly.pdbx_seq_one_letter_code
_entity_poly.pdbx_strand_id
1 'polypeptide(L)' 'NSPIFCPAECDTTLQEHDRWFWGVNATLRSLEELIQVYHETVGRNCLLMLDLTPDRTG' A
#
# COMPACT_ATOMS: atom_id res chain seq x y z
N ASN A 1 17.04 21.13 9.80
CA ASN A 1 15.66 21.08 10.32
C ASN A 1 14.81 22.07 9.56
N SER A 2 13.85 21.58 8.77
CA SER A 2 12.84 22.41 8.12
C SER A 2 11.85 22.93 9.17
N PRO A 3 11.36 24.18 9.06
CA PRO A 3 10.30 24.70 9.93
C PRO A 3 8.90 24.19 9.53
N ILE A 4 8.77 23.52 8.38
CA ILE A 4 7.49 23.03 7.86
C ILE A 4 7.29 21.58 8.31
N PHE A 5 6.17 21.31 8.98
CA PHE A 5 5.72 19.94 9.26
C PHE A 5 5.06 19.35 8.02
N CYS A 6 5.71 18.37 7.41
CA CYS A 6 5.22 17.62 6.26
C CYS A 6 5.29 16.12 6.62
N PRO A 7 4.20 15.55 7.19
CA PRO A 7 4.21 14.14 7.60
C PRO A 7 4.34 13.23 6.39
N ALA A 8 4.92 12.04 6.60
CA ALA A 8 5.09 11.07 5.52
C ALA A 8 3.77 10.33 5.22
N GLU A 9 3.51 10.16 3.94
CA GLU A 9 2.54 9.21 3.38
C GLU A 9 3.32 8.09 2.68
N CYS A 10 2.82 6.87 2.80
CA CYS A 10 3.40 5.67 2.23
C CYS A 10 2.29 4.92 1.50
N ASP A 11 2.37 4.90 0.17
CA ASP A 11 1.37 4.31 -0.70
C ASP A 11 1.88 3.02 -1.35
N THR A 12 0.99 2.04 -1.52
CA THR A 12 1.33 0.74 -2.12
C THR A 12 0.08 -0.02 -2.53
N THR A 13 0.22 -1.10 -3.33
CA THR A 13 -0.88 -1.83 -3.97
C THR A 13 -1.17 -3.16 -3.31
N LEU A 14 -2.42 -3.54 -3.09
CA LEU A 14 -2.72 -4.90 -2.59
C LEU A 14 -2.27 -5.99 -3.57
N GLN A 15 -2.42 -5.73 -4.88
CA GLN A 15 -1.94 -6.64 -5.93
C GLN A 15 -0.41 -6.61 -6.03
N GLU A 16 0.17 -7.77 -6.35
CA GLU A 16 1.62 -7.88 -6.59
C GLU A 16 2.07 -7.04 -7.80
N HIS A 17 3.38 -6.79 -7.89
CA HIS A 17 4.02 -6.05 -8.99
C HIS A 17 3.58 -4.58 -9.12
N ASP A 18 3.31 -3.92 -7.98
CA ASP A 18 2.90 -2.51 -7.91
C ASP A 18 1.73 -2.17 -8.84
N ARG A 19 0.75 -3.08 -8.91
CA ARG A 19 -0.40 -2.99 -9.80
C ARG A 19 -1.56 -2.23 -9.15
N TRP A 20 -1.75 -1.01 -9.62
CA TRP A 20 -2.81 -0.07 -9.18
C TRP A 20 -4.18 -0.28 -9.83
N PHE A 21 -4.26 -1.11 -10.87
CA PHE A 21 -5.50 -1.36 -11.59
C PHE A 21 -5.73 -2.84 -11.71
N TRP A 22 -7.00 -3.23 -11.59
CA TRP A 22 -7.39 -4.63 -11.67
C TRP A 22 -6.80 -5.34 -12.89
N GLY A 23 -6.20 -6.51 -12.65
CA GLY A 23 -5.66 -7.38 -13.67
C GLY A 23 -6.28 -8.77 -13.62
N VAL A 24 -6.51 -9.36 -14.80
CA VAL A 24 -6.91 -10.77 -14.92
C VAL A 24 -5.78 -11.65 -14.38
N ASN A 25 -6.10 -12.59 -13.49
CA ASN A 25 -5.14 -13.47 -12.82
C ASN A 25 -4.05 -12.73 -12.02
N ALA A 26 -4.28 -11.48 -11.63
CA ALA A 26 -3.39 -10.79 -10.70
C ALA A 26 -3.46 -11.44 -9.31
N THR A 27 -2.30 -11.73 -8.75
CA THR A 27 -2.12 -12.26 -7.40
C THR A 27 -2.07 -11.14 -6.38
N LEU A 28 -2.44 -11.46 -5.14
CA LEU A 28 -2.36 -10.55 -4.00
C LEU A 28 -1.09 -10.82 -3.22
N ARG A 29 -0.54 -9.77 -2.61
CA ARG A 29 0.53 -9.92 -1.63
C ARG A 29 0.08 -10.81 -0.47
N SER A 30 1.03 -11.57 0.09
CA SER A 30 0.75 -12.43 1.23
C SER A 30 0.41 -11.62 2.49
N LEU A 31 -0.29 -12.21 3.46
CA LEU A 31 -0.56 -11.54 4.73
C LEU A 31 0.73 -11.18 5.49
N GLU A 32 1.73 -12.06 5.46
CA GLU A 32 3.03 -11.83 6.11
C GLU A 32 3.73 -10.59 5.53
N GLU A 33 3.70 -10.43 4.21
CA GLU A 33 4.22 -9.25 3.54
C GLU A 33 3.44 -7.98 3.92
N LEU A 34 2.10 -8.03 3.99
CA LEU A 34 1.29 -6.88 4.38
C LEU A 34 1.51 -6.47 5.86
N ILE A 35 1.79 -7.44 6.75
CA ILE A 35 2.19 -7.15 8.13
C ILE A 35 3.56 -6.46 8.16
N GLN A 36 4.51 -6.91 7.34
CA GLN A 36 5.80 -6.22 7.20
C GLN A 36 5.61 -4.79 6.70
N VAL A 37 4.82 -4.58 5.65
CA VAL A 37 4.47 -3.24 5.14
C VAL A 37 3.89 -2.35 6.25
N TYR A 38 2.98 -2.86 7.07
CA TYR A 38 2.41 -2.11 8.19
C TYR A 38 3.49 -1.66 9.19
N HIS A 39 4.39 -2.57 9.59
CA HIS A 39 5.48 -2.25 10.52
C HIS A 39 6.52 -1.29 9.91
N GLU A 40 6.74 -1.35 8.60
CA GLU A 40 7.68 -0.49 7.89
C GLU A 40 7.10 0.87 7.49
N THR A 41 5.77 1.05 7.56
CA THR A 41 5.07 2.32 7.27
C THR A 41 4.49 2.93 8.54
N VAL A 42 3.35 2.41 9.02
CA VAL A 42 2.67 2.86 10.24
C VAL A 42 3.59 2.76 11.45
N GLY A 43 4.35 1.66 11.55
CA GLY A 43 5.36 1.48 12.60
C GLY A 43 6.51 2.51 12.56
N ARG A 44 6.65 3.26 11.48
CA ARG A 44 7.64 4.34 11.29
C ARG A 44 7.00 5.73 11.19
N ASN A 45 5.82 5.92 11.78
CA ASN A 45 5.11 7.20 11.81
C ASN A 45 4.76 7.73 10.40
N CYS A 46 4.47 6.82 9.47
CA CYS A 46 3.95 7.12 8.13
C CYS A 46 2.47 6.74 8.03
N LEU A 47 1.66 7.55 7.34
CA LEU A 47 0.29 7.15 6.99
C LEU A 47 0.35 6.14 5.84
N LEU A 48 -0.26 4.96 6.03
CA LEU A 48 -0.34 3.93 4.99
C LEU A 48 -1.60 4.11 4.15
N MET A 49 -1.44 4.33 2.84
CA MET A 49 -2.49 4.22 1.84
C MET A 49 -2.35 2.89 1.10
N LEU A 50 -3.32 1.99 1.26
CA LEU A 50 -3.33 0.71 0.56
C LEU A 50 -4.36 0.75 -0.58
N ASP A 51 -3.89 0.56 -1.80
CA ASP A 51 -4.73 0.47 -2.98
C ASP A 51 -5.45 -0.88 -3.07
N LEU A 52 -6.75 -0.80 -3.33
CA LEU A 52 -7.63 -1.93 -3.62
C LEU A 52 -8.25 -1.68 -4.98
N THR A 53 -8.18 -2.68 -5.86
CA THR A 53 -8.61 -2.54 -7.25
C THR A 53 -9.94 -3.26 -7.49
N PRO A 54 -11.05 -2.54 -7.67
CA PRO A 54 -12.33 -3.15 -8.02
C PRO A 54 -12.21 -3.90 -9.35
N ASP A 55 -12.85 -5.07 -9.43
CA ASP A 55 -12.93 -5.79 -10.68
C ASP A 55 -14.02 -5.22 -11.60
N ARG A 56 -14.30 -5.91 -12.72
CA ARG A 56 -15.28 -5.43 -13.71
C ARG A 56 -16.74 -5.59 -13.25
N THR A 57 -16.99 -6.18 -12.09
CA THR A 57 -18.32 -6.33 -11.49
C THR A 57 -18.69 -5.16 -10.58
N GLY A 58 -17.71 -4.32 -10.22
CA GLY A 58 -17.88 -3.16 -9.33
C GLY A 58 -17.79 -3.54 -7.85
#